data_AF-A0A915CNE1-F1
#
_entry.id   AF-A0A915CNE1-F1
#
_cell.length_a   1.000
_cell.length_b   1.000
_cell.length_c   1.000
_cell.angle_alpha   90.00
_cell.angle_beta   90.00
_cell.angle_gamma   90.00
#
_symmetry.space_group_name_H-M   'P 1'
#
loop_
_entity.id
_entity.type
_entity.pdbx_description
1 polymer ?
#
loop_
_entity_poly.entity_id
_entity_poly.type
_entity_poly.pdbx_seq_one_letter_code
_entity_poly.pdbx_strand_id
1 'polypeptide(L)' 'MKTHRYDDARTLYEGARRGARVSTNGPMLGYRINQEDGTRPYVWISYDETILNIDHPTIGRLLEEMN' A
#
# COMPACT_ATOMS: atom_id res chain seq x y z
N MET A 1 4.83 22.44 -17.67
CA MET A 1 4.75 21.02 -17.28
C MET A 1 4.79 20.95 -15.76
N LYS A 2 3.80 20.35 -15.07
CA LYS A 2 3.90 20.12 -13.63
C LYS A 2 4.87 18.94 -13.41
N THR A 3 5.92 19.16 -12.62
CA THR A 3 6.92 18.13 -12.30
C THR A 3 6.44 17.13 -11.24
N HIS A 4 5.39 17.48 -10.49
CA HIS A 4 4.82 16.67 -9.42
C HIS A 4 3.30 16.79 -9.39
N ARG A 5 2.63 15.77 -8.83
CA ARG A 5 1.16 15.68 -8.79
C ARG A 5 0.52 16.63 -7.76
N TYR A 6 1.21 16.89 -6.65
CA TYR A 6 0.71 17.73 -5.56
C TYR A 6 1.67 18.88 -5.31
N ASP A 7 1.14 20.05 -4.94
CA ASP A 7 1.97 21.22 -4.67
C ASP A 7 2.74 21.08 -3.34
N ASP A 8 2.23 20.24 -2.42
CA ASP A 8 2.80 19.93 -1.10
C ASP A 8 3.58 18.59 -1.04
N ALA A 9 3.79 17.92 -2.18
CA ALA A 9 4.59 16.70 -2.23
C ALA A 9 5.37 16.58 -3.54
N ARG A 10 6.69 16.45 -3.43
CA ARG A 10 7.63 16.36 -4.56
C ARG A 10 8.24 14.97 -4.70
N THR A 11 8.30 14.21 -3.63
CA THR A 11 8.80 12.83 -3.62
C THR A 11 7.67 11.83 -3.45
N LEU A 12 7.94 10.57 -3.82
CA LEU A 12 7.02 9.46 -3.58
C LEU A 12 6.71 9.30 -2.08
N TYR A 13 7.72 9.47 -1.23
CA TYR A 13 7.56 9.40 0.23
C TYR A 13 6.65 10.50 0.77
N GLU A 14 6.84 11.75 0.34
CA GLU A 14 5.94 12.86 0.70
C GLU A 14 4.52 12.62 0.19
N GLY A 15 4.39 12.07 -1.02
CA GLY A 15 3.09 11.67 -1.58
C GLY A 15 2.39 10.60 -0.73
N ALA A 16 3.14 9.61 -0.24
CA ALA A 16 2.61 8.57 0.66
C ALA A 16 2.17 9.16 2.01
N ARG A 17 3.02 9.96 2.66
CA ARG A 17 2.67 10.63 3.93
C ARG A 17 1.50 11.59 3.79
N ARG A 18 1.40 12.30 2.65
CA ARG A 18 0.25 13.12 2.30
C ARG A 18 -1.01 12.27 2.17
N GLY A 19 -0.92 11.14 1.46
CA GLY A 19 -2.00 10.18 1.31
C GLY A 19 -2.54 9.70 2.66
N ALA A 20 -1.64 9.30 3.57
CA ALA A 20 -2.00 8.92 4.94
C ALA A 20 -2.82 10.01 5.65
N ARG A 21 -2.36 11.26 5.58
CA ARG A 21 -3.01 12.40 6.23
C ARG A 21 -4.40 12.70 5.67
N VAL A 22 -4.54 12.78 4.35
CA VAL A 22 -5.80 13.23 3.71
C VAL A 22 -6.87 12.14 3.64
N SER A 23 -6.46 10.88 3.73
CA SER A 23 -7.37 9.72 3.70
C SER A 23 -7.67 9.15 5.08
N THR A 24 -7.10 9.72 6.16
CA THR A 24 -7.17 9.15 7.51
C THR A 24 -6.64 7.72 7.54
N ASN A 25 -5.41 7.54 7.06
CA ASN A 25 -4.73 6.24 6.91
C ASN A 25 -5.52 5.21 6.09
N GLY A 26 -6.07 5.64 4.95
CA GLY A 26 -6.79 4.77 4.03
C GLY A 26 -5.89 3.80 3.24
N PRO A 27 -6.46 3.02 2.30
CA PRO A 27 -5.71 2.06 1.50
C PRO A 27 -4.73 2.77 0.54
N MET A 28 -3.49 2.27 0.49
CA MET A 28 -2.41 2.77 -0.37
C MET A 28 -2.04 1.77 -1.48
N LEU A 29 -1.75 0.53 -1.08
CA LEU A 29 -1.38 -0.55 -2.00
C LEU A 29 -2.43 -1.65 -1.95
N GLY A 30 -2.59 -2.36 -3.07
CA GLY A 30 -3.48 -3.51 -3.15
C GLY A 30 -2.79 -4.66 -3.87
N TYR A 31 -3.05 -5.87 -3.40
CA TYR A 31 -2.57 -7.11 -4.02
C TYR A 31 -3.70 -8.13 -4.10
N ARG A 32 -3.50 -9.20 -4.87
CA ARG A 32 -4.49 -10.26 -5.05
C ARG A 32 -4.02 -11.52 -4.33
N ILE A 33 -4.92 -12.15 -3.59
CA ILE A 33 -4.70 -13.45 -2.94
C ILE A 33 -5.47 -14.51 -3.71
N ASN A 34 -4.84 -15.64 -4.00
CA ASN A 34 -5.54 -16.81 -4.53
C ASN A 34 -6.30 -17.48 -3.38
N GLN A 35 -7.61 -17.63 -3.54
CA GLN A 35 -8.43 -18.40 -2.60
C GLN A 35 -8.66 -19.81 -3.14
N GLU A 36 -8.94 -20.76 -2.24
CA GLU A 36 -9.16 -22.17 -2.59
C GLU A 36 -10.37 -22.36 -3.54
N ASP A 37 -11.33 -21.44 -3.50
CA ASP A 37 -12.49 -21.39 -4.39
C ASP A 37 -12.17 -20.85 -5.80
N GLY A 38 -10.89 -20.57 -6.09
CA GLY A 38 -10.41 -20.05 -7.36
C GLY A 38 -10.60 -18.54 -7.55
N THR A 39 -11.17 -17.84 -6.55
CA THR A 39 -11.29 -16.39 -6.62
C THR A 39 -9.98 -15.69 -6.30
N ARG A 40 -9.86 -14.43 -6.72
CA ARG A 40 -8.68 -13.59 -6.50
C ARG A 40 -9.05 -12.19 -6.02
N PRO A 41 -9.61 -12.03 -4.81
CA PRO A 41 -10.02 -10.74 -4.29
C PRO A 41 -8.82 -9.82 -4.05
N TYR A 42 -9.06 -8.50 -4.07
CA TYR A 42 -8.08 -7.51 -3.66
C TYR A 42 -8.02 -7.42 -2.14
N VAL A 43 -6.80 -7.40 -1.62
CA VAL A 43 -6.51 -7.04 -0.23
C VAL A 43 -5.73 -5.73 -0.24
N TRP A 44 -6.16 -4.79 0.59
CA TRP A 44 -5.59 -3.46 0.67
C TRP A 44 -4.69 -3.34 1.89
N ILE A 45 -3.58 -2.63 1.71
CA ILE A 45 -2.61 -2.26 2.74
C ILE A 45 -2.74 -0.75 2.93
N SER A 46 -2.89 -0.32 4.18
CA SER A 46 -2.98 1.11 4.53
C SER A 46 -1.68 1.86 4.26
N TYR A 47 -1.76 3.19 4.24
CA TYR A 47 -0.58 4.05 4.10
C TYR A 47 0.45 3.80 5.20
N ASP A 48 0.04 3.76 6.47
CA ASP A 48 0.95 3.60 7.59
C ASP A 48 1.58 2.20 7.58
N GLU A 49 0.82 1.14 7.27
CA GLU A 49 1.39 -0.22 7.09
C GLU A 49 2.43 -0.25 5.97
N THR A 50 2.17 0.44 4.86
CA THR A 50 3.10 0.51 3.73
C THR A 50 4.36 1.32 4.06
N ILE A 51 4.22 2.43 4.79
CA ILE A 51 5.31 3.36 5.09
C ILE A 51 6.19 2.85 6.23
N LEU A 52 5.57 2.29 7.28
CA LEU A 52 6.28 1.96 8.51
C LEU A 52 7.15 0.71 8.38
N ASN A 53 6.97 -0.13 7.35
CA ASN A 53 7.77 -1.35 7.13
C ASN A 53 8.05 -2.11 8.44
N ILE A 54 7.05 -2.17 9.33
CA ILE A 54 7.15 -2.93 10.58
C ILE A 54 6.78 -4.34 10.19
N ASP A 55 7.78 -5.16 9.85
CA ASP A 55 7.79 -6.64 9.91
C ASP A 55 6.39 -7.26 9.91
N HIS A 56 5.56 -6.88 8.92
CA HIS A 56 4.14 -7.14 9.03
C HIS A 56 4.01 -8.58 8.57
N PRO A 57 3.43 -9.49 9.38
CA PRO A 57 3.30 -10.89 8.98
C PRO A 57 2.63 -11.04 7.61
N THR A 58 1.90 -10.03 7.13
CA THR A 58 1.38 -9.98 5.76
C THR A 58 2.43 -9.90 4.66
N ILE A 59 3.54 -9.15 4.77
CA ILE A 59 4.56 -9.14 3.70
C ILE A 59 5.36 -10.45 3.71
N GLY A 60 5.70 -10.99 4.89
CA GLY A 60 6.29 -12.32 5.00
C GLY A 60 5.38 -13.40 4.40
N ARG A 61 4.10 -13.42 4.78
CA ARG A 61 3.10 -14.34 4.24
C ARG A 61 2.84 -14.13 2.74
N LEU A 62 2.95 -12.89 2.24
CA LEU A 62 2.84 -12.58 0.82
C LEU A 62 3.97 -13.20 0.00
N LEU A 63 5.20 -13.17 0.51
CA LEU A 63 6.33 -13.81 -0.15
C LEU A 63 6.20 -15.33 -0.13
N GLU A 64 5.61 -15.91 0.93
CA GLU A 64 5.31 -17.34 1.01
C GLU A 64 4.16 -17.76 0.07
N GLU A 65 3.07 -16.99 0.00
CA GLU A 65 1.91 -17.24 -0.89
C GLU A 65 2.24 -17.07 -2.39
N MET A 66 3.35 -16.42 -2.71
CA MET A 66 3.82 -16.19 -4.09
C MET A 66 4.80 -17.26 -4.61
N ASN A 67 5.15 -18.26 -3.79
CA ASN A 67 6.07 -19.36 -4.11
C ASN A 67 5.32 -20.70 -4.22
#